data_AF-A0A4S4NNY1-F1
#
_entry.id   AF-A0A4S4NNY1-F1
#
_cell.length_a   1.000
_cell.length_b   1.000
_cell.length_c   1.000
_cell.angle_alpha   90.00
_cell.angle_beta   90.00
_cell.angle_gamma   90.00
#
_symmetry.space_group_name_H-M   'P 1'
#
loop_
_entity.id
_entity.type
_entity.pdbx_description
1 polymer ?
#
loop_
_entity_poly.entity_id
_entity_poly.type
_entity_poly.pdbx_seq_one_letter_code
_entity_poly.pdbx_strand_id
1 'polypeptide(L)'
;MSGKERRELKREQRDAVKQALNDYQDADTNTILLVILAILLPPVAVLVHQGELNSKFWIALLLTLLFYLPGLIYALLVIFGNA
;
A
#
# COMPACT_ATOMS: atom_id res chain seq x y z
N MET A 1 -41.75 7.88 -14.54
CA MET A 1 -40.83 6.88 -13.94
C MET A 1 -41.57 5.58 -13.70
N SER A 2 -41.42 4.65 -14.63
CA SER A 2 -41.86 3.27 -14.55
C SER A 2 -41.07 2.53 -13.44
N GLY A 3 -41.70 1.57 -12.76
CA GLY A 3 -41.04 0.81 -11.68
C GLY A 3 -39.78 0.04 -12.13
N LYS A 4 -39.62 -0.19 -13.45
CA LYS A 4 -38.44 -0.81 -14.05
C LYS A 4 -37.23 0.13 -14.05
N GLU A 5 -37.41 1.38 -14.46
CA GLU A 5 -36.35 2.42 -14.49
C GLU A 5 -35.75 2.67 -13.10
N ARG A 6 -36.57 2.66 -12.03
CA ARG A 6 -36.11 2.83 -10.64
C ARG A 6 -35.17 1.71 -10.18
N ARG A 7 -35.33 0.49 -10.71
CA ARG A 7 -34.48 -0.66 -10.37
C ARG A 7 -33.14 -0.61 -11.11
N GLU A 8 -33.16 -0.14 -12.34
CA GLU A 8 -31.97 0.05 -13.17
C GLU A 8 -31.10 1.17 -12.60
N LEU A 9 -31.69 2.34 -12.32
CA LEU A 9 -31.00 3.45 -11.64
C LEU A 9 -30.37 3.03 -10.31
N LYS A 10 -31.08 2.25 -9.49
CA LYS A 10 -30.55 1.77 -8.20
C LYS A 10 -29.42 0.74 -8.37
N ARG A 11 -29.39 -0.01 -9.47
CA ARG A 11 -28.29 -0.94 -9.81
C ARG A 11 -27.07 -0.17 -10.28
N GLU A 12 -27.24 0.73 -11.24
CA GLU A 12 -26.16 1.60 -11.73
C GLU A 12 -25.53 2.41 -10.59
N GLN A 13 -26.35 3.00 -9.72
CA GLN A 13 -25.86 3.70 -8.53
C GLN A 13 -25.09 2.77 -7.59
N ARG A 14 -25.52 1.52 -7.40
CA ARG A 14 -24.82 0.57 -6.54
C ARG A 14 -23.50 0.12 -7.11
N ASP A 15 -23.43 -0.09 -8.42
CA ASP A 15 -22.22 -0.55 -9.09
C ASP A 15 -21.19 0.58 -9.18
N ALA A 16 -21.62 1.81 -9.48
CA ALA A 16 -20.78 3.01 -9.40
C ALA A 16 -20.24 3.27 -7.98
N VAL A 17 -21.07 3.10 -6.95
CA VAL A 17 -20.64 3.24 -5.55
C VAL A 17 -19.63 2.14 -5.17
N LYS A 18 -19.86 0.88 -5.56
CA LYS A 18 -18.90 -0.19 -5.31
C LYS A 18 -17.56 0.04 -5.99
N GLN A 19 -17.58 0.54 -7.22
CA GLN A 19 -16.37 0.87 -7.96
C GLN A 19 -15.59 1.99 -7.26
N ALA A 20 -16.28 3.09 -6.89
CA ALA A 20 -15.65 4.18 -6.14
C ALA A 20 -15.10 3.76 -4.77
N LEU A 21 -15.72 2.78 -4.10
CA LEU A 21 -15.22 2.21 -2.85
C LEU A 21 -13.96 1.36 -3.05
N ASN A 22 -13.91 0.54 -4.10
CA ASN A 22 -12.72 -0.26 -4.41
C ASN A 22 -11.54 0.63 -4.81
N ASP A 23 -11.76 1.62 -5.67
CA ASP A 23 -10.70 2.56 -6.11
C ASP A 23 -10.11 3.34 -4.93
N TYR A 24 -10.92 3.66 -3.90
CA TYR A 24 -10.44 4.30 -2.67
C TYR A 24 -9.60 3.36 -1.78
N GLN A 25 -9.91 2.06 -1.81
CA GLN A 25 -9.27 1.08 -0.94
C GLN A 25 -7.85 0.71 -1.40
N ASP A 26 -7.59 0.80 -2.71
CA ASP A 26 -6.32 0.38 -3.33
C ASP A 26 -5.24 1.47 -3.32
N ALA A 27 -5.60 2.75 -3.36
CA ALA A 27 -4.63 3.84 -3.53
C ALA A 27 -3.88 4.22 -2.24
N ASP A 28 -4.55 4.21 -1.09
CA ASP A 28 -4.04 4.96 0.08
C ASP A 28 -3.72 4.09 1.30
N THR A 29 -4.54 3.08 1.60
CA THR A 29 -4.45 2.41 2.92
C THR A 29 -3.17 1.58 3.07
N ASN A 30 -2.83 0.75 2.07
CA ASN A 30 -1.65 -0.10 2.13
C ASN A 30 -0.34 0.72 2.06
N THR A 31 -0.31 1.74 1.22
CA THR A 31 0.86 2.62 1.08
C THR A 31 1.13 3.38 2.37
N ILE A 32 0.10 3.98 2.98
CA ILE A 32 0.23 4.69 4.26
C ILE A 32 0.67 3.74 5.37
N LEU A 33 0.09 2.55 5.45
CA LEU A 33 0.50 1.52 6.40
C LEU A 33 1.97 1.13 6.21
N LEU A 34 2.42 0.89 4.97
CA LEU A 34 3.80 0.56 4.65
C LEU A 34 4.78 1.69 5.01
N VAL A 35 4.39 2.95 4.79
CA VAL A 35 5.21 4.12 5.16
C VAL A 35 5.33 4.25 6.68
N ILE A 36 4.23 4.10 7.41
CA ILE A 36 4.25 4.09 8.89
C ILE A 36 5.15 2.94 9.39
N LEU A 37 5.01 1.75 8.79
CA LEU A 37 5.84 0.60 9.11
C LEU A 37 7.31 0.86 8.75
N ALA A 38 7.59 1.58 7.65
CA ALA A 38 8.95 1.90 7.22
C ALA A 38 9.64 2.83 8.22
N ILE A 39 8.89 3.74 8.84
CA ILE A 39 9.39 4.60 9.91
C ILE A 39 9.62 3.78 11.19
N LEU A 40 8.65 2.98 11.65
CA LEU A 40 8.81 2.22 12.89
C LEU A 40 9.87 1.10 12.81
N LEU A 41 9.85 0.34 11.71
CA LEU A 41 10.66 -0.84 11.46
C LEU A 41 10.95 -0.96 9.95
N PRO A 42 11.98 -0.25 9.44
CA PRO A 42 12.34 -0.24 8.03
C PRO A 42 12.48 -1.65 7.39
N PRO A 43 13.08 -2.67 8.06
CA PRO A 43 13.22 -3.99 7.47
C PRO A 43 11.87 -4.71 7.33
N VAL A 44 10.94 -4.48 8.25
CA VAL A 44 9.62 -5.14 8.25
C VAL A 44 8.75 -4.56 7.16
N ALA A 45 8.82 -3.24 6.91
CA ALA A 45 8.12 -2.62 5.80
C ALA A 45 8.55 -3.17 4.44
N VAL A 46 9.86 -3.36 4.24
CA VAL A 46 10.42 -3.96 3.02
C VAL A 46 9.98 -5.43 2.88
N LEU A 47 9.90 -6.17 3.99
CA LEU A 47 9.44 -7.55 3.99
C LEU A 47 7.95 -7.66 3.63
N VAL A 48 7.09 -6.81 4.19
CA VAL A 48 5.65 -6.80 3.89
C VAL A 48 5.39 -6.32 2.46
N HIS A 49 6.16 -5.33 1.99
CA HIS A 49 6.03 -4.82 0.62
C HIS A 49 6.44 -5.86 -0.44
N GLN A 50 7.52 -6.62 -0.20
CA GLN A 50 8.00 -7.60 -1.17
C GLN A 50 7.51 -9.04 -0.95
N GLY A 51 6.96 -9.35 0.22
CA GLY A 51 6.45 -10.69 0.56
C GLY A 51 7.52 -11.78 0.76
N GLU A 52 8.80 -11.46 0.56
CA GLU A 52 9.91 -12.43 0.58
C GLU A 52 11.17 -11.87 1.26
N LEU A 53 11.96 -12.77 1.89
CA LEU A 53 13.25 -12.46 2.51
C LEU A 53 14.35 -12.33 1.44
N ASN A 54 14.26 -11.26 0.65
CA ASN A 54 15.16 -11.02 -0.47
C ASN A 54 16.38 -10.18 -0.05
N SER A 55 17.38 -10.03 -0.92
CA SER A 55 18.57 -9.22 -0.63
C SER A 55 18.23 -7.79 -0.18
N LYS A 56 17.13 -7.22 -0.67
CA LYS A 56 16.59 -5.92 -0.24
C LYS A 56 16.25 -5.89 1.27
N PHE A 57 15.70 -6.97 1.84
CA PHE A 57 15.45 -7.07 3.30
C PHE A 57 16.75 -7.06 4.09
N TRP A 58 17.74 -7.84 3.68
CA TRP A 58 19.03 -7.93 4.36
C TRP A 58 19.81 -6.62 4.28
N ILE A 59 19.73 -5.91 3.15
CA ILE A 59 20.28 -4.56 2.98
C ILE A 59 19.60 -3.59 3.94
N ALA A 60 18.26 -3.54 3.95
CA ALA A 60 17.51 -2.69 4.87
C ALA A 60 17.87 -2.97 6.34
N LEU A 61 17.97 -4.25 6.73
CA LEU A 61 18.36 -4.69 8.06
C LEU A 61 19.78 -4.25 8.44
N LEU A 62 20.76 -4.48 7.56
CA LEU A 62 22.15 -4.09 7.78
C LEU A 62 22.28 -2.57 7.89
N LEU A 63 21.60 -1.81 7.01
CA LEU A 63 21.60 -0.36 7.07
C LEU A 63 20.99 0.13 8.38
N THR A 64 19.83 -0.39 8.80
CA THR A 64 19.23 0.00 10.09
C THR A 64 20.10 -0.31 11.30
N LEU A 65 20.89 -1.39 11.24
CA LEU A 65 21.78 -1.79 12.34
C LEU A 65 23.04 -0.92 12.40
N LEU A 66 23.55 -0.46 11.25
CA LEU A 66 24.70 0.44 11.18
C LEU A 66 24.29 1.89 11.52
N PHE A 67 23.19 2.37 10.93
CA PHE A 67 22.60 3.69 11.14
C PHE A 67 21.11 3.67 10.73
N TYR A 68 20.20 4.05 11.63
CA TYR A 68 18.76 4.04 11.35
C TYR A 68 18.34 4.89 10.12
N LEU A 69 18.95 6.07 9.94
CA LEU A 69 18.61 7.02 8.87
C LEU A 69 18.76 6.44 7.44
N PRO A 70 19.92 5.86 7.04
CA PRO A 70 20.06 5.27 5.71
C PRO A 70 19.14 4.06 5.51
N GLY A 71 18.82 3.29 6.56
CA GLY A 71 17.84 2.21 6.48
C GLY A 71 16.43 2.70 6.17
N LEU A 72 16.02 3.82 6.77
CA LEU A 72 14.74 4.46 6.50
C LEU A 72 14.63 4.97 5.04
N ILE A 73 15.66 5.66 4.55
CA ILE A 73 15.68 6.17 3.17
C ILE A 73 15.56 5.00 2.17
N TYR A 74 16.31 3.92 2.42
CA TYR A 74 16.26 2.73 1.58
C TYR A 74 14.87 2.08 1.56
N ALA A 75 14.21 1.95 2.71
CA ALA A 75 12.85 1.39 2.78
C ALA A 75 11.83 2.25 2.01
N LEU A 76 11.90 3.57 2.13
CA LEU A 76 11.04 4.48 1.36
C LEU A 76 11.31 4.40 -0.14
N LEU A 77 12.58 4.28 -0.56
CA LEU A 77 12.93 4.07 -1.96
C LEU A 77 12.43 2.74 -2.52
N VAL A 78 12.35 1.69 -1.70
CA VAL A 78 11.79 0.40 -2.14
C VAL A 78 10.26 0.46 -2.24
N ILE A 79 9.58 1.20 -1.35
CA ILE A 79 8.11 1.32 -1.35
C ILE A 79 7.61 2.25 -2.47
N PHE A 80 8.32 3.36 -2.72
CA PHE A 80 7.93 4.36 -3.73
C PHE A 80 8.67 4.20 -5.06
N GLY A 81 9.87 3.63 -5.05
CA GLY A 81 10.61 3.29 -6.26
C GLY A 81 10.07 1.97 -6.79
N ASN A 82 9.39 2.04 -7.94
CA ASN A 82 8.79 0.94 -8.69
C ASN A 82 9.83 -0.09 -9.19
N ALA A 83 10.59 -0.73 -8.29
CA ALA A 83 11.78 -1.54 -8.56
C ALA A 83 11.71 -2.96 -7.99
#